data_AF-A0AAU2EBY0-F1
#
_entry.id   AF-A0AAU2EBY0-F1
#
_cell.length_a   1.000
_cell.length_b   1.000
_cell.length_c   1.000
_cell.angle_alpha   90.00
_cell.angle_beta   90.00
_cell.angle_gamma   90.00
#
_symmetry.space_group_name_H-M   'P 1'
#
loop_
_entity.id
_entity.type
_entity.pdbx_description
1 polymer ?
#
loop_
_entity_poly.entity_id
_entity_poly.type
_entity_poly.pdbx_seq_one_letter_code
_entity_poly.pdbx_strand_id
1 'polypeptide(L)'
;METRGPSRGGYVLVEAGTGVPEVVLLAAGGELGVALRAREILEGDAIATRVVVMVCAERFERQPAAYRDAVLPRGVVVRVSVDAGAVLGWHALAGEAGVAVGLDRSGLSAPYRTLYEQLGFTPERIAAQARRSLAKARERAA
;
A
#
# COMPACT_ATOMS: atom_id res chain seq x y z
N MET A 1 -6.20 -17.24 12.98
CA MET A 1 -4.82 -16.77 13.25
C MET A 1 -4.85 -15.27 13.32
N GLU A 2 -4.61 -14.66 14.49
CA GLU A 2 -4.65 -13.21 14.64
C GLU A 2 -3.60 -12.56 13.74
N THR A 3 -4.06 -11.87 12.70
CA THR A 3 -3.19 -11.13 11.79
C THR A 3 -2.78 -9.77 12.36
N ARG A 4 -3.41 -9.31 13.45
CA ARG A 4 -3.26 -7.94 13.98
C ARG A 4 -2.12 -7.82 14.98
N GLY A 5 -1.28 -6.80 14.80
CA GLY A 5 -0.33 -6.36 15.83
C GLY A 5 0.95 -5.74 15.25
N PRO A 6 1.38 -4.56 15.72
CA PRO A 6 2.63 -3.93 15.30
C PRO A 6 3.87 -4.77 15.63
N SER A 7 3.77 -5.68 16.61
CA SER A 7 4.82 -6.63 16.99
C SER A 7 5.20 -7.61 15.88
N ARG A 8 4.35 -7.79 14.85
CA ARG A 8 4.60 -8.65 13.68
C ARG A 8 5.32 -7.94 12.53
N GLY A 9 5.57 -6.64 12.63
CA GLY A 9 6.19 -5.83 11.57
C GLY A 9 5.20 -5.30 10.54
N GLY A 10 4.18 -6.08 10.16
CA GLY A 10 3.09 -5.62 9.31
C GLY A 10 1.85 -6.49 9.42
N TYR A 11 0.67 -5.89 9.28
CA TYR A 11 -0.63 -6.55 9.50
C TYR A 11 -1.75 -5.94 8.66
N VAL A 12 -2.81 -6.73 8.42
CA VAL A 12 -4.03 -6.24 7.75
C VAL A 12 -4.80 -5.32 8.68
N LEU A 13 -4.94 -4.04 8.28
CA LEU A 13 -5.76 -3.07 9.00
C LEU A 13 -7.22 -3.18 8.56
N VAL A 14 -7.45 -3.20 7.25
CA VAL A 14 -8.77 -3.36 6.65
C VAL A 14 -8.68 -4.33 5.48
N GLU A 15 -9.59 -5.30 5.47
CA GLU A 15 -9.69 -6.29 4.40
C GLU A 15 -10.35 -5.71 3.14
N ALA A 16 -10.13 -6.35 1.98
CA ALA A 16 -10.92 -6.05 0.78
C ALA A 16 -12.41 -6.29 1.04
N GLY A 17 -13.27 -5.49 0.40
CA GLY A 17 -14.72 -5.62 0.53
C GLY A 17 -15.25 -6.95 -0.01
N THR A 18 -14.56 -7.53 -1.00
CA THR A 18 -14.94 -8.80 -1.62
C THR A 18 -13.71 -9.64 -1.99
N GLY A 19 -13.83 -10.96 -1.85
CA GLY A 19 -12.90 -11.94 -2.41
C GLY A 19 -11.43 -11.79 -1.99
N VAL A 20 -10.53 -12.22 -2.89
CA VAL A 20 -9.09 -11.99 -2.78
C VAL A 20 -8.80 -10.57 -3.26
N PRO A 21 -8.03 -9.74 -2.53
CA PRO A 21 -7.71 -8.40 -2.97
C PRO A 21 -7.01 -8.40 -4.33
N GLU A 22 -7.37 -7.46 -5.19
CA GLU A 22 -6.66 -7.16 -6.43
C GLU A 22 -5.55 -6.14 -6.19
N VAL A 23 -5.72 -5.29 -5.20
CA VAL A 23 -4.78 -4.26 -4.78
C VAL A 23 -4.52 -4.35 -3.28
N VAL A 24 -3.26 -4.19 -2.89
CA VAL A 24 -2.88 -3.95 -1.49
C VAL A 24 -2.25 -2.58 -1.35
N LEU A 25 -2.84 -1.73 -0.51
CA LEU A 25 -2.26 -0.46 -0.08
C LEU A 25 -1.43 -0.71 1.18
N LEU A 26 -0.14 -0.39 1.11
CA LEU A 26 0.78 -0.46 2.24
C LEU A 26 1.00 0.94 2.79
N ALA A 27 0.78 1.15 4.08
CA ALA A 27 0.99 2.45 4.71
C ALA A 27 1.53 2.30 6.14
N ALA A 28 2.12 3.38 6.64
CA ALA A 28 2.58 3.51 8.02
C ALA A 28 2.12 4.86 8.58
N GLY A 29 2.06 5.00 9.91
CA GLY A 29 1.96 6.32 10.55
C GLY A 29 0.79 7.21 10.12
N GLY A 30 1.11 8.45 9.74
CA GLY A 30 0.15 9.53 9.43
C GLY A 30 -0.57 9.34 8.09
N GLU A 31 -0.02 8.50 7.23
CA GLU A 31 -0.48 8.24 5.87
C GLU A 31 -1.66 7.24 5.83
N LEU A 32 -1.96 6.58 6.97
CA LEU A 32 -3.06 5.62 7.07
C LEU A 32 -4.42 6.22 6.70
N GLY A 33 -4.68 7.47 7.08
CA GLY A 33 -5.93 8.14 6.72
C GLY A 33 -6.10 8.27 5.21
N VAL A 34 -5.01 8.58 4.49
CA VAL A 34 -5.03 8.71 3.03
C VAL A 34 -5.20 7.34 2.36
N ALA A 35 -4.52 6.30 2.86
CA ALA A 35 -4.66 4.93 2.35
C ALA A 35 -6.08 4.38 2.53
N LEU A 36 -6.72 4.66 3.68
CA LEU A 36 -8.11 4.26 3.94
C LEU A 36 -9.09 4.92 2.97
N ARG A 37 -8.93 6.22 2.71
CA ARG A 37 -9.75 6.94 1.73
C ARG A 37 -9.50 6.48 0.30
N ALA A 38 -8.25 6.17 -0.05
CA ALA A 38 -7.92 5.61 -1.36
C ALA A 38 -8.58 4.24 -1.57
N ARG A 39 -8.61 3.41 -0.51
CA ARG A 39 -9.36 2.14 -0.51
C ARG A 39 -10.84 2.38 -0.78
N GLU A 40 -11.49 3.33 -0.10
CA GLU A 40 -12.91 3.63 -0.32
C GLU A 40 -13.20 3.98 -1.79
N ILE A 41 -12.33 4.77 -2.41
CA ILE A 41 -12.44 5.11 -3.84
C ILE A 41 -12.32 3.85 -4.72
N LEU A 42 -11.32 3.01 -4.48
CA LEU A 42 -11.08 1.80 -5.29
C LEU A 42 -12.18 0.75 -5.12
N GLU A 43 -12.68 0.54 -3.90
CA GLU A 43 -13.83 -0.32 -3.63
C GLU A 43 -15.10 0.22 -4.33
N GLY A 44 -15.27 1.54 -4.40
CA GLY A 44 -16.34 2.18 -5.17
C GLY A 44 -16.28 1.90 -6.67
N ASP A 45 -15.09 1.62 -7.21
CA ASP A 45 -14.87 1.19 -8.60
C ASP A 45 -14.91 -0.35 -8.77
N ALA A 46 -15.36 -1.08 -7.74
CA ALA A 46 -15.35 -2.54 -7.69
C ALA A 46 -13.94 -3.16 -7.82
N ILE A 47 -12.91 -2.48 -7.33
CA ILE A 47 -11.55 -3.01 -7.22
C ILE A 47 -11.32 -3.47 -5.78
N ALA A 48 -11.25 -4.78 -5.56
CA ALA A 48 -11.07 -5.36 -4.23
C ALA A 48 -9.74 -4.90 -3.62
N THR A 49 -9.79 -4.09 -2.56
CA THR A 49 -8.64 -3.36 -2.05
C THR A 49 -8.43 -3.56 -0.55
N ARG A 50 -7.28 -4.13 -0.20
CA ARG A 50 -6.84 -4.31 1.19
C ARG A 50 -5.93 -3.17 1.64
N VAL A 51 -6.00 -2.78 2.91
CA VAL A 51 -5.03 -1.89 3.56
C VAL A 51 -4.21 -2.68 4.58
N VAL A 52 -2.89 -2.66 4.41
CA VAL A 52 -1.91 -3.27 5.32
C VAL A 52 -1.11 -2.15 5.98
N VAL A 53 -1.04 -2.20 7.30
CA VAL A 53 -0.08 -1.40 8.07
C VAL A 53 1.27 -2.12 8.00
N MET A 54 2.31 -1.42 7.57
CA MET A 54 3.67 -1.96 7.52
C MET A 54 4.61 -1.04 8.29
N VAL A 55 4.94 -1.42 9.53
CA VAL A 55 5.78 -0.63 10.45
C VAL A 55 7.26 -1.04 10.43
N CYS A 56 7.57 -2.28 10.07
CA CYS A 56 8.94 -2.80 10.01
C CYS A 56 9.02 -3.98 9.03
N ALA A 57 9.49 -3.71 7.81
CA ALA A 57 9.62 -4.70 6.75
C ALA A 57 10.51 -5.89 7.15
N GLU A 58 11.69 -5.64 7.72
CA GLU A 58 12.61 -6.71 8.16
C GLU A 58 11.95 -7.66 9.17
N ARG A 59 11.21 -7.12 10.13
CA ARG A 59 10.49 -7.93 11.12
C ARG A 59 9.36 -8.74 10.48
N PHE A 60 8.66 -8.15 9.52
CA PHE A 60 7.62 -8.81 8.76
C PHE A 60 8.19 -9.96 7.91
N GLU A 61 9.35 -9.76 7.28
CA GLU A 61 10.05 -10.78 6.49
C GLU A 61 10.49 -11.99 7.31
N ARG A 62 10.82 -11.78 8.59
CA ARG A 62 11.13 -12.85 9.55
C ARG A 62 9.91 -13.65 10.03
N GLN A 63 8.69 -13.25 9.68
CA GLN A 63 7.48 -14.00 10.05
C GLN A 63 7.35 -15.30 9.25
N PRO A 64 6.64 -16.32 9.80
CA PRO A 64 6.36 -17.56 9.07
C PRO A 64 5.72 -17.29 7.70
N ALA A 65 6.06 -18.09 6.70
CA ALA A 65 5.56 -17.91 5.33
C ALA A 65 4.03 -17.83 5.28
N ALA A 66 3.33 -18.69 6.03
CA ALA A 66 1.87 -18.64 6.15
C ALA A 66 1.33 -17.30 6.66
N TYR A 67 2.04 -16.62 7.57
CA TYR A 67 1.64 -15.28 8.03
C TYR A 67 1.87 -14.24 6.96
N ARG A 68 3.05 -14.26 6.31
CA ARG A 68 3.38 -13.33 5.23
C ARG A 68 2.40 -13.46 4.07
N ASP A 69 2.06 -14.68 3.69
CA ASP A 69 1.10 -14.98 2.61
C ASP A 69 -0.34 -14.59 3.01
N ALA A 70 -0.70 -14.69 4.30
CA ALA A 70 -2.00 -14.23 4.78
C ALA A 70 -2.14 -12.70 4.73
N VAL A 71 -1.05 -11.95 4.97
CA VAL A 71 -1.03 -10.48 4.95
C VAL A 71 -0.83 -9.93 3.53
N LEU A 72 0.11 -10.49 2.76
CA LEU A 72 0.46 -10.12 1.39
C LEU A 72 0.35 -11.35 0.47
N PRO A 73 -0.85 -11.72 0.00
CA PRO A 73 -1.03 -12.92 -0.80
C PRO A 73 -0.21 -12.83 -2.09
N ARG A 74 0.43 -13.96 -2.46
CA ARG A 74 1.37 -14.02 -3.59
C ARG A 74 0.74 -13.71 -4.95
N GLY A 75 -0.54 -14.05 -5.12
CA GLY A 75 -1.29 -13.75 -6.34
C GLY A 75 -1.59 -12.26 -6.54
N VAL A 76 -1.36 -11.43 -5.53
CA VAL A 76 -1.66 -9.99 -5.58
C VAL A 76 -0.38 -9.22 -5.85
N VAL A 77 -0.19 -8.93 -7.14
CA VAL A 77 1.00 -8.28 -7.68
C VAL A 77 0.94 -6.76 -7.63
N VAL A 78 -0.27 -6.18 -7.51
CA VAL A 78 -0.45 -4.73 -7.41
C VAL A 78 -0.42 -4.31 -5.96
N ARG A 79 0.71 -3.72 -5.56
CA ARG A 79 0.92 -3.24 -4.19
C ARG A 79 1.39 -1.79 -4.25
N VAL A 80 0.71 -0.91 -3.54
CA VAL A 80 1.01 0.53 -3.55
C VAL A 80 1.47 0.95 -2.15
N SER A 81 2.73 1.36 -2.01
CA SER A 81 3.22 1.91 -0.74
C SER A 81 2.99 3.41 -0.66
N VAL A 82 2.54 3.87 0.50
CA VAL A 82 2.24 5.27 0.81
C VAL A 82 3.05 5.68 2.04
N ASP A 83 4.12 6.43 1.82
CA ASP A 83 5.05 6.83 2.88
C ASP A 83 5.71 8.18 2.55
N ALA A 84 5.58 9.17 3.43
CA ALA A 84 6.27 10.46 3.26
C ALA A 84 7.77 10.41 3.65
N GLY A 85 8.29 9.25 4.04
CA GLY A 85 9.70 8.98 4.33
C GLY A 85 10.47 8.32 3.17
N ALA A 86 11.63 7.74 3.50
CA ALA A 86 12.47 7.07 2.53
C ALA A 86 11.78 5.82 1.96
N VAL A 87 11.65 5.77 0.63
CA VAL A 87 11.02 4.67 -0.12
C VAL A 87 11.85 3.36 -0.09
N LEU A 88 13.06 3.42 0.48
CA LEU A 88 14.09 2.39 0.45
C LEU A 88 13.72 1.17 1.31
N GLY A 89 12.90 0.29 0.75
CA GLY A 89 12.41 -0.95 1.38
C GLY A 89 11.07 -1.42 0.81
N TRP A 90 10.31 -0.50 0.23
CA TRP A 90 8.99 -0.80 -0.34
C TRP A 90 9.05 -1.54 -1.66
N HIS A 91 10.07 -1.32 -2.50
CA HIS A 91 10.22 -2.02 -3.79
C HIS A 91 10.26 -3.54 -3.67
N ALA A 92 10.91 -4.08 -2.63
CA ALA A 92 10.97 -5.52 -2.38
C ALA A 92 9.60 -6.10 -1.99
N LEU A 93 8.78 -5.33 -1.25
CA LEU A 93 7.45 -5.73 -0.82
C LEU A 93 6.37 -5.45 -1.87
N ALA A 94 6.57 -4.44 -2.72
CA ALA A 94 5.59 -4.00 -3.70
C ALA A 94 5.56 -4.90 -4.95
N GLY A 95 6.62 -5.68 -5.21
CA GLY A 95 6.68 -6.64 -6.31
C GLY A 95 6.84 -5.99 -7.69
N GLU A 96 6.74 -6.80 -8.76
CA GLU A 96 7.03 -6.35 -10.14
C GLU A 96 6.06 -5.28 -10.68
N ALA A 97 4.85 -5.21 -10.13
CA ALA A 97 3.87 -4.15 -10.43
C ALA A 97 3.73 -3.15 -9.26
N GLY A 98 4.72 -3.13 -8.38
CA GLY A 98 4.76 -2.27 -7.21
C GLY A 98 4.83 -0.80 -7.59
N VAL A 99 4.00 0.02 -6.94
CA VAL A 99 4.09 1.48 -7.04
C VAL A 99 4.46 2.04 -5.69
N ALA A 100 5.54 2.81 -5.64
CA ALA A 100 5.85 3.60 -4.46
C ALA A 100 5.39 5.05 -4.64
N VAL A 101 4.64 5.54 -3.67
CA VAL A 101 4.26 6.95 -3.53
C VAL A 101 5.01 7.50 -2.32
N GLY A 102 6.10 8.23 -2.59
CA GLY A 102 7.00 8.76 -1.56
C GLY A 102 7.76 10.02 -1.96
N LEU A 103 8.51 10.59 -1.01
CA LEU A 103 9.35 11.78 -1.23
C LEU A 103 10.75 11.41 -1.72
N ASP A 104 11.04 11.67 -3.00
CA ASP A 104 12.38 11.51 -3.57
C ASP A 104 13.30 12.74 -3.40
N ARG A 105 12.85 13.77 -2.65
CA ARG A 105 13.61 15.03 -2.47
C ARG A 105 13.50 15.56 -1.04
N SER A 106 14.64 15.78 -0.39
CA SER A 106 14.76 16.50 0.88
C SER A 106 14.57 18.01 0.71
N GLY A 107 13.87 18.69 1.64
CA GLY A 107 14.04 20.13 1.87
C GLY A 107 12.91 21.09 1.50
N LEU A 108 11.64 20.65 1.38
CA LEU A 108 10.55 21.60 1.18
C LEU A 108 10.01 22.13 2.52
N SER A 109 10.28 23.40 2.81
CA SER A 109 9.68 24.14 3.92
C SER A 109 8.30 24.69 3.51
N ALA A 110 7.25 23.91 3.70
CA ALA A 110 5.86 24.35 3.56
C ALA A 110 4.95 23.70 4.61
N PRO A 111 3.76 24.26 4.89
CA PRO A 111 2.79 23.65 5.79
C PRO A 111 2.43 22.22 5.33
N TYR A 112 2.31 21.28 6.26
CA TYR A 112 2.05 19.86 6.01
C TYR A 112 0.94 19.57 4.98
N ARG A 113 -0.15 20.36 5.01
CA ARG A 113 -1.28 20.23 4.08
C ARG A 113 -0.89 20.55 2.63
N THR A 114 -0.09 21.60 2.43
CA THR A 114 0.40 22.03 1.12
C THR A 114 1.44 21.05 0.57
N LEU A 115 2.29 20.49 1.44
CA LEU A 115 3.23 19.43 1.06
C LEU A 115 2.49 18.16 0.61
N TYR A 116 1.46 17.72 1.35
CA TYR A 116 0.68 16.53 0.99
C TYR A 116 -0.03 16.67 -0.37
N GLU A 117 -0.62 17.83 -0.66
CA GLU A 117 -1.26 18.11 -1.96
C GLU A 117 -0.24 18.22 -3.09
N GLN A 118 0.86 18.98 -2.90
CA GLN A 118 1.88 19.19 -3.93
C GLN A 118 2.75 17.94 -4.19
N LEU A 119 2.96 17.12 -3.17
CA LEU A 119 3.77 15.88 -3.25
C LEU A 119 2.90 14.66 -3.59
N GLY A 120 1.59 14.85 -3.71
CA GLY A 120 0.69 13.87 -4.29
C GLY A 120 0.24 12.76 -3.33
N PHE A 121 0.26 13.02 -2.02
CA PHE A 121 -0.32 12.15 -0.99
C PHE A 121 -1.81 12.42 -0.82
N THR A 122 -2.56 12.32 -1.93
CA THR A 122 -4.03 12.41 -1.91
C THR A 122 -4.65 11.04 -2.20
N PRO A 123 -5.84 10.76 -1.64
CA PRO A 123 -6.55 9.50 -1.89
C PRO A 123 -6.75 9.22 -3.38
N GLU A 124 -7.07 10.25 -4.16
CA GLU A 124 -7.35 10.17 -5.60
C GLU A 124 -6.11 9.78 -6.39
N ARG A 125 -4.95 10.34 -6.01
CA ARG A 125 -3.69 10.03 -6.69
C ARG A 125 -3.22 8.60 -6.39
N ILE A 126 -3.36 8.14 -5.15
CA ILE A 126 -3.07 6.75 -4.77
C ILE A 126 -4.00 5.80 -5.53
N ALA A 127 -5.30 6.07 -5.55
CA ALA A 127 -6.27 5.29 -6.31
C ALA A 127 -5.94 5.27 -7.82
N ALA A 128 -5.59 6.43 -8.40
CA ALA A 128 -5.20 6.51 -9.81
C ALA A 128 -3.93 5.70 -10.12
N GLN A 129 -2.94 5.68 -9.22
CA GLN A 129 -1.76 4.84 -9.39
C GLN A 129 -2.08 3.35 -9.29
N ALA A 130 -2.90 2.96 -8.31
CA ALA A 130 -3.36 1.58 -8.17
C ALA A 130 -4.09 1.10 -9.44
N ARG A 131 -5.03 1.90 -9.97
CA ARG A 131 -5.74 1.61 -11.23
C ARG A 131 -4.77 1.40 -12.40
N ARG A 132 -3.81 2.32 -12.57
CA ARG A 132 -2.82 2.23 -13.65
C ARG A 132 -1.96 0.97 -13.54
N SER A 133 -1.52 0.63 -12.33
CA SER A 133 -0.74 -0.58 -12.13
C SER A 133 -1.56 -1.85 -12.38
N LEU A 134 -2.81 -1.88 -11.90
CA LEU A 134 -3.73 -2.99 -12.13
C LEU A 134 -4.02 -3.21 -13.62
N ALA A 135 -4.26 -2.14 -14.39
CA ALA A 135 -4.44 -2.24 -15.83
C ALA A 135 -3.22 -2.89 -16.51
N LYS A 136 -2.01 -2.42 -16.21
CA LYS A 136 -0.76 -2.99 -16.75
C LYS A 136 -0.55 -4.44 -16.33
N ALA A 137 -0.88 -4.80 -15.09
CA ALA A 137 -0.76 -6.17 -14.59
C ALA A 137 -1.71 -7.12 -15.34
N ARG A 138 -2.94 -6.68 -15.62
CA ARG A 138 -3.92 -7.43 -16.42
C ARG A 138 -3.48 -7.58 -17.87
N GLU A 139 -2.93 -6.54 -18.49
CA GLU A 139 -2.39 -6.58 -19.85
C GLU A 139 -1.23 -7.58 -20.00
N ARG A 140 -0.34 -7.67 -19.00
CA ARG A 140 0.80 -8.61 -19.01
C ARG A 140 0.38 -10.07 -18.78
N ALA A 141 -0.79 -10.29 -18.21
CA ALA A 141 -1.32 -11.62 -17.94
C ALA A 141 -2.18 -12.17 -19.11
N ALA A 142 -2.49 -11.33 -20.10
CA ALA A 142 -3.19 -11.68 -21.34
C ALA A 142 -2.20 -12.11 -22.43
#